data_AF-A0A1A9A782-F1
#
_entry.id   AF-A0A1A9A782-F1
#
_cell.length_a   1.000
_cell.length_b   1.000
_cell.length_c   1.000
_cell.angle_alpha   90.00
_cell.angle_beta   90.00
_cell.angle_gamma   90.00
#
_symmetry.space_group_name_H-M   'P 1'
#
loop_
_entity.id
_entity.type
_entity.pdbx_description
1 polymer ?
#
loop_
_entity_poly.entity_id
_entity_poly.type
_entity_poly.pdbx_seq_one_letter_code
_entity_poly.pdbx_strand_id
1 'polypeptide(L)'
;MSLKPEEILEFENLVEGSLKHLPVYAIYEEFDEEANEDNYNEHFTEARKLKHSYSYDDTFCNKLSRNLIKFLSIKSSGINILQRCRCLNFWLYNNIHKIFTKYGDIRSTGIIDAFTKGWKLINSEIISGKCSIRYDGTTSLEELKYYKYMHDYFKNYEHIIKNYKQKDTCSLYKQYVSYINKFYKSYKHKCCGYNEGNCYFFFDFECDDKYNPNNVLSIITCNEFEKDNSLQAPEREQLSDELQESGVKKISQDGDTESFTSSPAHTTMSIIFPLIIIPITLFLLNKFTPIGHFLHTKLPRKDKLPYSLNEETMQDLVTNDSNYVDNNSINASYITYHPL
;
A
#
# COMPACT_ATOMS: atom_id res chain seq x y z
N MET A 1 23.07 -10.23 2.99
CA MET A 1 23.42 -9.21 1.99
C MET A 1 22.36 -8.15 2.07
N SER A 2 22.73 -6.89 2.31
CA SER A 2 21.81 -5.75 2.27
C SER A 2 22.10 -4.92 1.02
N LEU A 3 21.04 -4.44 0.38
CA LEU A 3 21.12 -3.52 -0.74
C LEU A 3 21.65 -2.17 -0.26
N LYS A 4 22.26 -1.43 -1.18
CA LYS A 4 22.71 -0.08 -0.86
C LYS A 4 21.50 0.83 -0.63
N PRO A 5 21.62 1.88 0.21
CA PRO A 5 20.52 2.82 0.45
C PRO A 5 19.95 3.43 -0.84
N GLU A 6 20.78 3.68 -1.85
CA GLU A 6 20.33 4.24 -3.12
C GLU A 6 19.46 3.26 -3.91
N GLU A 7 19.79 1.97 -3.90
CA GLU A 7 18.98 0.93 -4.54
C GLU A 7 17.63 0.79 -3.84
N ILE A 8 17.61 0.90 -2.51
CA ILE A 8 16.39 0.88 -1.71
C ILE A 8 15.48 2.06 -2.06
N LEU A 9 16.05 3.26 -2.12
CA LEU A 9 15.31 4.45 -2.50
C LEU A 9 14.76 4.35 -3.93
N GLU A 10 15.55 3.85 -4.88
CA GLU A 10 15.11 3.61 -6.26
C GLU A 10 13.91 2.68 -6.32
N PHE A 11 13.95 1.57 -5.57
CA PHE A 11 12.83 0.64 -5.51
C PHE A 11 11.59 1.21 -4.86
N GLU A 12 11.73 1.95 -3.76
CA GLU A 12 10.60 2.59 -3.09
C GLU A 12 9.95 3.63 -4.01
N ASN A 13 10.74 4.39 -4.76
CA ASN A 13 10.24 5.32 -5.76
C ASN A 13 9.51 4.60 -6.91
N LEU A 14 10.04 3.48 -7.40
CA LEU A 14 9.36 2.65 -8.41
C LEU A 14 7.99 2.18 -7.90
N VAL A 15 7.94 1.71 -6.66
CA VAL A 15 6.71 1.23 -6.03
C VAL A 15 5.67 2.35 -5.90
N GLU A 16 6.07 3.46 -5.27
CA GLU A 16 5.18 4.59 -4.99
C GLU A 16 4.73 5.32 -6.27
N GLY A 17 5.58 5.37 -7.30
CA GLY A 17 5.33 6.10 -8.55
C GLY A 17 4.61 5.30 -9.63
N SER A 18 4.80 3.98 -9.70
CA SER A 18 4.39 3.21 -10.89
C SER A 18 3.78 1.84 -10.61
N LEU A 19 3.68 1.39 -9.36
CA LEU A 19 3.17 0.06 -9.02
C LEU A 19 1.96 0.05 -8.08
N LYS A 20 1.37 1.22 -7.79
CA LYS A 20 0.19 1.36 -6.91
C LYS A 20 -1.03 0.54 -7.36
N HIS A 21 -1.12 0.22 -8.65
CA HIS A 21 -2.17 -0.65 -9.20
C HIS A 21 -2.02 -2.12 -8.78
N LEU A 22 -0.88 -2.56 -8.24
CA LEU A 22 -0.73 -3.93 -7.78
C LEU A 22 -1.60 -4.20 -6.53
N PRO A 23 -2.21 -5.38 -6.40
CA PRO A 23 -3.26 -5.65 -5.42
C PRO A 23 -2.90 -5.33 -3.96
N VAL A 24 -1.66 -5.60 -3.53
CA VAL A 24 -1.26 -5.36 -2.14
C VAL A 24 -1.22 -3.87 -1.80
N TYR A 25 -0.91 -2.99 -2.76
CA TYR A 25 -0.81 -1.55 -2.48
C TYR A 25 -2.17 -0.89 -2.33
N ALA A 26 -3.22 -1.40 -2.99
CA ALA A 26 -4.58 -0.98 -2.70
C ALA A 26 -4.97 -1.22 -1.22
N ILE A 27 -4.45 -2.29 -0.60
CA ILE A 27 -4.65 -2.55 0.84
C ILE A 27 -3.93 -1.50 1.68
N TYR A 28 -2.68 -1.15 1.31
CA TYR A 28 -1.92 -0.13 2.02
C TYR A 28 -2.51 1.27 1.87
N GLU A 29 -3.01 1.62 0.69
CA GLU A 29 -3.72 2.89 0.47
C GLU A 29 -4.96 3.02 1.37
N GLU A 30 -5.71 1.92 1.55
CA GLU A 30 -6.84 1.89 2.49
C GLU A 30 -6.39 2.08 3.96
N PHE A 31 -5.19 1.60 4.31
CA PHE A 31 -4.62 1.84 5.63
C PHE A 31 -4.14 3.27 5.81
N ASP A 32 -3.73 3.94 4.74
CA ASP A 32 -3.23 5.32 4.72
C ASP A 32 -4.35 6.37 4.69
N GLU A 33 -5.60 5.97 4.44
CA GLU A 33 -6.79 6.84 4.53
C GLU A 33 -6.76 7.72 5.78
N GLU A 34 -7.39 8.89 5.74
CA GLU A 34 -7.50 9.74 6.91
C GLU A 34 -8.39 9.12 8.00
N ALA A 35 -8.01 9.34 9.25
CA ALA A 35 -8.75 8.87 10.41
C ALA A 35 -9.20 10.06 11.24
N ASN A 36 -10.47 10.10 11.59
CA ASN A 36 -10.97 11.03 12.59
C ASN A 36 -10.40 10.65 13.97
N GLU A 37 -10.49 11.56 14.94
CA GLU A 37 -10.17 11.24 16.34
C GLU A 37 -11.19 10.22 16.87
N ASP A 38 -10.89 8.93 16.71
CA ASP A 38 -11.67 7.84 17.28
C ASP A 38 -11.31 7.66 18.77
N ASN A 39 -12.32 7.40 19.62
CA ASN A 39 -12.17 7.13 21.06
C ASN A 39 -11.20 5.99 21.40
N TYR A 40 -10.84 5.16 20.42
CA TYR A 40 -9.98 4.00 20.62
C TYR A 40 -8.48 4.31 20.51
N ASN A 41 -8.10 5.56 20.22
CA ASN A 41 -6.70 5.99 20.26
C ASN A 41 -6.11 5.97 21.69
N GLU A 42 -6.96 5.91 22.73
CA GLU A 42 -6.56 5.84 24.14
C GLU A 42 -5.74 4.58 24.45
N HIS A 43 -5.98 3.47 23.73
CA HIS A 43 -5.20 2.23 23.88
C HIS A 43 -3.71 2.43 23.51
N PHE A 44 -3.39 3.43 22.68
CA PHE A 44 -2.02 3.76 22.30
C PHE A 44 -1.36 4.79 23.21
N THR A 45 -1.75 4.88 24.48
CA THR A 45 -1.21 5.85 25.46
C THR A 45 0.33 5.87 25.47
N GLU A 46 1.00 4.71 25.45
CA GLU A 46 2.47 4.66 25.44
C GLU A 46 3.07 5.23 24.15
N ALA A 47 2.49 4.93 22.99
CA ALA A 47 2.94 5.49 21.72
C ALA A 47 2.69 7.00 21.64
N ARG A 48 1.59 7.50 22.22
CA ARG A 48 1.29 8.94 22.26
C ARG A 48 2.28 9.73 23.11
N LYS A 49 2.86 9.12 24.16
CA LYS A 49 3.92 9.76 24.97
C LYS A 49 5.20 10.03 24.17
N LEU A 50 5.41 9.35 23.04
CA LEU A 50 6.58 9.57 22.18
C LEU A 50 6.68 11.00 21.66
N LYS A 51 5.57 11.74 21.56
CA LYS A 51 5.59 13.17 21.14
C LYS A 51 6.36 14.09 22.09
N HIS A 52 6.59 13.66 23.33
CA HIS A 52 7.43 14.40 24.27
C HIS A 52 8.92 14.32 23.95
N SER A 53 9.32 13.33 23.17
CA SER A 53 10.73 13.05 22.82
C SER A 53 11.02 13.17 21.32
N TYR A 54 9.99 13.08 20.48
CA TYR A 54 10.12 13.04 19.03
C TYR A 54 9.11 13.97 18.37
N SER A 55 9.49 14.56 17.22
CA SER A 55 8.55 15.24 16.33
C SER A 55 7.66 14.18 15.68
N TYR A 56 6.56 13.91 16.37
CA TYR A 56 5.56 12.87 16.14
C TYR A 56 4.21 13.43 16.61
N ASP A 57 3.14 13.18 15.86
CA ASP A 57 1.78 13.50 16.26
C ASP A 57 0.92 12.24 16.39
N ASP A 58 -0.23 12.38 17.03
CA ASP A 58 -1.10 11.26 17.36
C ASP A 58 -1.90 10.74 16.13
N THR A 59 -1.75 11.33 14.94
CA THR A 59 -2.47 10.94 13.71
C THR A 59 -2.19 9.50 13.33
N PHE A 60 -0.94 9.05 13.48
CA PHE A 60 -0.59 7.67 13.18
C PHE A 60 -1.26 6.68 14.14
N CYS A 61 -1.38 7.01 15.44
CA CYS A 61 -2.19 6.23 16.38
C CYS A 61 -3.65 6.16 15.94
N ASN A 62 -4.24 7.27 15.47
CA ASN A 62 -5.63 7.29 15.00
C ASN A 62 -5.83 6.35 13.80
N LYS A 63 -4.97 6.45 12.77
CA LYS A 63 -5.01 5.56 11.58
C LYS A 63 -4.85 4.10 11.98
N LEU A 64 -3.90 3.80 12.88
CA LEU A 64 -3.66 2.45 13.38
C LEU A 64 -4.85 1.87 14.15
N SER A 65 -5.43 2.64 15.10
CA SER A 65 -6.64 2.25 15.84
C SER A 65 -7.78 1.94 14.88
N ARG A 66 -8.09 2.85 13.96
CA ARG A 66 -9.15 2.65 12.95
C ARG A 66 -8.92 1.38 12.14
N ASN A 67 -7.70 1.18 11.64
CA ASN A 67 -7.36 0.00 10.85
C ASN A 67 -7.53 -1.32 11.62
N LEU A 68 -7.21 -1.34 12.92
CA LEU A 68 -7.45 -2.49 13.78
C LEU A 68 -8.94 -2.72 14.00
N ILE A 69 -9.72 -1.68 14.30
CA ILE A 69 -11.16 -1.79 14.58
C ILE A 69 -11.94 -2.28 13.36
N LYS A 70 -11.49 -1.96 12.14
CA LYS A 70 -12.07 -2.53 10.91
C LYS A 70 -12.11 -4.08 10.95
N PHE A 71 -11.29 -4.76 11.76
CA PHE A 71 -11.39 -6.22 11.93
C PHE A 71 -12.65 -6.70 12.69
N LEU A 72 -13.37 -5.82 13.41
CA LEU A 72 -14.68 -6.14 13.97
C LEU A 72 -15.67 -6.54 12.87
N SER A 73 -15.71 -5.76 11.78
CA SER A 73 -16.72 -5.87 10.72
C SER A 73 -16.39 -6.92 9.66
N ILE A 74 -15.16 -7.45 9.63
CA ILE A 74 -14.82 -8.53 8.70
C ILE A 74 -15.55 -9.82 9.12
N LYS A 75 -16.58 -10.17 8.35
CA LYS A 75 -17.24 -11.49 8.42
C LYS A 75 -16.27 -12.54 7.91
N SER A 76 -16.27 -13.72 8.52
CA SER A 76 -15.35 -14.84 8.27
C SER A 76 -15.34 -15.37 6.83
N SER A 77 -16.22 -14.90 5.95
CA SER A 77 -16.36 -15.32 4.56
C SER A 77 -15.71 -14.32 3.58
N GLY A 78 -14.53 -14.65 3.06
CA GLY A 78 -14.03 -14.13 1.77
C GLY A 78 -12.78 -13.26 1.82
N ILE A 79 -12.60 -12.40 2.83
CA ILE A 79 -11.33 -11.69 3.03
C ILE A 79 -10.43 -12.59 3.88
N ASN A 80 -9.23 -12.87 3.40
CA ASN A 80 -8.24 -13.57 4.21
C ASN A 80 -7.77 -12.62 5.33
N ILE A 81 -8.49 -12.64 6.46
CA ILE A 81 -8.23 -11.85 7.67
C ILE A 81 -6.75 -11.94 8.06
N LEU A 82 -6.16 -13.14 7.97
CA LEU A 82 -4.75 -13.35 8.28
C LEU A 82 -3.84 -12.58 7.32
N GLN A 83 -4.11 -12.60 6.01
CA GLN A 83 -3.33 -11.85 5.03
C GLN A 83 -3.45 -10.34 5.26
N ARG A 84 -4.66 -9.83 5.49
CA ARG A 84 -4.86 -8.41 5.77
C ARG A 84 -4.17 -7.99 7.07
N CYS A 85 -4.20 -8.84 8.10
CA CYS A 85 -3.50 -8.59 9.34
C CYS A 85 -1.96 -8.56 9.17
N ARG A 86 -1.41 -9.45 8.34
CA ARG A 86 0.03 -9.42 7.99
C ARG A 86 0.41 -8.14 7.25
N CYS A 87 -0.42 -7.70 6.29
CA CYS A 87 -0.24 -6.41 5.63
C CYS A 87 -0.23 -5.28 6.67
N LEU A 88 -1.17 -5.26 7.62
CA LEU A 88 -1.23 -4.22 8.64
C LEU A 88 0.00 -4.22 9.58
N ASN A 89 0.53 -5.40 9.91
CA ASN A 89 1.80 -5.51 10.66
C ASN A 89 2.97 -4.87 9.88
N PHE A 90 3.13 -5.18 8.60
CA PHE A 90 4.19 -4.57 7.79
C PHE A 90 3.98 -3.07 7.56
N TRP A 91 2.73 -2.65 7.40
CA TRP A 91 2.37 -1.24 7.32
C TRP A 91 2.77 -0.48 8.59
N LEU A 92 2.54 -1.06 9.78
CA LEU A 92 2.99 -0.52 11.05
C LEU A 92 4.51 -0.31 11.07
N TYR A 93 5.29 -1.34 10.75
CA TYR A 93 6.76 -1.26 10.79
C TYR A 93 7.32 -0.26 9.79
N ASN A 94 6.75 -0.23 8.58
CA ASN A 94 7.15 0.70 7.54
C ASN A 94 6.91 2.16 7.97
N ASN A 95 5.74 2.45 8.55
CA ASN A 95 5.42 3.80 9.02
C ASN A 95 6.26 4.20 10.24
N ILE A 96 6.46 3.30 11.20
CA ILE A 96 7.39 3.55 12.32
C ILE A 96 8.77 3.89 11.77
N HIS A 97 9.28 3.14 10.79
CA HIS A 97 10.55 3.44 10.18
C HIS A 97 10.55 4.83 9.52
N LYS A 98 9.56 5.15 8.67
CA LYS A 98 9.45 6.46 8.00
C LYS A 98 9.42 7.63 9.00
N ILE A 99 8.69 7.50 10.10
CA ILE A 99 8.54 8.56 11.11
C ILE A 99 9.81 8.71 11.96
N PHE A 100 10.40 7.59 12.40
CA PHE A 100 11.38 7.61 13.48
C PHE A 100 12.83 7.33 13.05
N THR A 101 13.11 6.99 11.78
CA THR A 101 14.46 6.60 11.33
C THR A 101 15.52 7.67 11.57
N LYS A 102 15.13 8.95 11.55
CA LYS A 102 16.04 10.08 11.81
C LYS A 102 16.54 10.18 13.26
N TYR A 103 15.99 9.37 14.18
CA TYR A 103 16.34 9.40 15.60
C TYR A 103 17.22 8.22 16.05
N GLY A 104 17.79 7.47 15.12
CA GLY A 104 18.70 6.34 15.40
C GLY A 104 17.98 5.00 15.48
N ASP A 105 18.53 4.04 16.24
CA ASP A 105 17.95 2.70 16.34
C ASP A 105 16.63 2.70 17.13
N ILE A 106 15.54 2.64 16.38
CA ILE A 106 14.15 2.64 16.87
C ILE A 106 13.84 1.47 17.83
N ARG A 107 14.58 0.36 17.76
CA ARG A 107 14.39 -0.73 18.74
C ARG A 107 14.93 -0.36 20.10
N SER A 108 16.14 0.19 20.13
CA SER A 108 16.81 0.59 21.37
C SER A 108 16.04 1.66 22.15
N THR A 109 15.13 2.38 21.48
CA THR A 109 14.30 3.43 22.06
C THR A 109 12.92 2.94 22.52
N GLY A 110 12.59 1.66 22.36
CA GLY A 110 11.30 1.10 22.78
C GLY A 110 10.09 1.63 21.99
N ILE A 111 10.32 2.28 20.84
CA ILE A 111 9.26 2.87 20.01
C ILE A 111 8.31 1.79 19.50
N ILE A 112 8.85 0.69 18.94
CA ILE A 112 8.01 -0.41 18.45
C ILE A 112 7.20 -1.02 19.59
N ASP A 113 7.81 -1.18 20.77
CA ASP A 113 7.13 -1.72 21.95
C ASP A 113 5.92 -0.86 22.34
N ALA A 114 6.05 0.46 22.30
CA ALA A 114 4.97 1.40 22.61
C ALA A 114 3.75 1.18 21.70
N PHE A 115 3.95 0.99 20.40
CA PHE A 115 2.87 0.66 19.47
C PHE A 115 2.34 -0.77 19.68
N THR A 116 3.21 -1.76 19.91
CA THR A 116 2.77 -3.15 20.09
C THR A 116 1.90 -3.33 21.34
N LYS A 117 2.13 -2.52 22.40
CA LYS A 117 1.29 -2.52 23.61
C LYS A 117 -0.15 -2.12 23.29
N GLY A 118 -0.36 -0.99 22.62
CA GLY A 118 -1.70 -0.55 22.23
C GLY A 118 -2.39 -1.50 21.26
N TRP A 119 -1.63 -2.07 20.32
CA TRP A 119 -2.14 -3.11 19.43
C TRP A 119 -2.66 -4.32 20.20
N LYS A 120 -1.88 -4.83 21.16
CA LYS A 120 -2.26 -6.01 21.96
C LYS A 120 -3.56 -5.77 22.71
N LEU A 121 -3.74 -4.59 23.31
CA LEU A 121 -4.98 -4.21 24.01
C LEU A 121 -6.19 -4.26 23.08
N ILE A 122 -6.13 -3.56 21.93
CA ILE A 122 -7.22 -3.58 20.94
C ILE A 122 -7.48 -5.01 20.44
N ASN A 123 -6.42 -5.78 20.19
CA ASN A 123 -6.54 -7.15 19.71
C ASN A 123 -7.29 -8.05 20.71
N SER A 124 -6.95 -7.97 22.00
CA SER A 124 -7.62 -8.80 23.02
C SER A 124 -8.99 -8.30 23.41
N GLU A 125 -9.16 -6.99 23.62
CA GLU A 125 -10.34 -6.41 24.26
C GLU A 125 -11.45 -6.08 23.26
N ILE A 126 -11.09 -5.75 22.02
CA ILE A 126 -12.03 -5.24 21.02
C ILE A 126 -12.25 -6.27 19.91
N ILE A 127 -11.19 -6.67 19.22
CA ILE A 127 -11.31 -7.48 18.00
C ILE A 127 -11.14 -8.98 18.22
N SER A 128 -11.21 -9.45 19.47
CA SER A 128 -11.25 -10.87 19.86
C SER A 128 -10.16 -11.73 19.20
N GLY A 129 -8.93 -11.23 19.16
CA GLY A 129 -7.76 -11.95 18.64
C GLY A 129 -7.67 -12.02 17.11
N LYS A 130 -8.58 -11.38 16.36
CA LYS A 130 -8.64 -11.47 14.89
C LYS A 130 -7.38 -10.95 14.19
N CYS A 131 -6.58 -10.10 14.82
CA CYS A 131 -5.35 -9.60 14.22
C CYS A 131 -4.21 -9.47 15.24
N SER A 132 -3.42 -10.54 15.35
CA SER A 132 -2.27 -10.57 16.26
C SER A 132 -1.08 -9.78 15.72
N ILE A 133 -0.40 -9.06 16.62
CA ILE A 133 0.88 -8.41 16.34
C ILE A 133 1.97 -9.49 16.15
N ARG A 134 2.82 -9.31 15.14
CA ARG A 134 3.91 -10.22 14.77
C ARG A 134 5.25 -9.54 15.03
N TYR A 135 5.59 -9.37 16.30
CA TYR A 135 6.82 -8.74 16.77
C TYR A 135 7.50 -9.64 17.81
N ASP A 136 8.76 -10.00 17.55
CA ASP A 136 9.55 -10.94 18.36
C ASP A 136 10.60 -10.25 19.24
N GLY A 137 10.69 -8.91 19.18
CA GLY A 137 11.69 -8.13 19.91
C GLY A 137 13.10 -8.16 19.31
N THR A 138 13.41 -9.06 18.37
CA THR A 138 14.80 -9.31 17.91
C THR A 138 15.02 -9.01 16.43
N THR A 139 14.01 -9.21 15.58
CA THR A 139 14.16 -9.17 14.12
C THR A 139 14.18 -7.73 13.60
N SER A 140 15.35 -7.12 13.42
CA SER A 140 15.65 -6.19 12.30
C SER A 140 14.55 -5.28 11.71
N LEU A 141 14.56 -3.94 11.82
CA LEU A 141 13.56 -3.13 11.06
C LEU A 141 13.89 -3.19 9.58
N GLU A 142 15.18 -3.20 9.27
CA GLU A 142 15.71 -3.48 7.95
C GLU A 142 15.30 -4.88 7.49
N GLU A 143 15.39 -5.90 8.35
CA GLU A 143 14.91 -7.24 8.00
C GLU A 143 13.39 -7.29 7.77
N LEU A 144 12.60 -6.64 8.63
CA LEU A 144 11.15 -6.52 8.47
C LEU A 144 10.77 -5.81 7.16
N LYS A 145 11.59 -4.85 6.71
CA LYS A 145 11.44 -4.17 5.42
C LYS A 145 11.64 -5.15 4.27
N TYR A 146 12.67 -5.99 4.31
CA TYR A 146 12.86 -7.05 3.31
C TYR A 146 11.77 -8.12 3.35
N TYR A 147 11.29 -8.51 4.54
CA TYR A 147 10.14 -9.40 4.70
C TYR A 147 8.88 -8.80 4.07
N LYS A 148 8.63 -7.51 4.27
CA LYS A 148 7.55 -6.79 3.60
C LYS A 148 7.69 -6.88 2.08
N TYR A 149 8.86 -6.60 1.52
CA TYR A 149 9.06 -6.65 0.06
C TYR A 149 8.80 -8.04 -0.53
N MET A 150 9.22 -9.10 0.18
CA MET A 150 8.94 -10.48 -0.21
C MET A 150 7.46 -10.81 -0.09
N HIS A 151 6.82 -10.42 1.02
CA HIS A 151 5.40 -10.58 1.22
C HIS A 151 4.58 -9.92 0.11
N ASP A 152 4.87 -8.66 -0.20
CA ASP A 152 4.21 -7.89 -1.24
C ASP A 152 4.39 -8.53 -2.61
N TYR A 153 5.61 -8.99 -2.92
CA TYR A 153 5.89 -9.72 -4.15
C TYR A 153 5.03 -10.98 -4.29
N PHE A 154 4.95 -11.82 -3.25
CA PHE A 154 4.10 -13.02 -3.27
C PHE A 154 2.62 -12.69 -3.40
N LYS A 155 2.16 -11.59 -2.79
CA LYS A 155 0.76 -11.14 -2.93
C LYS A 155 0.45 -10.60 -4.31
N ASN A 156 1.44 -10.04 -4.99
CA ASN A 156 1.29 -9.48 -6.32
C ASN A 156 1.57 -10.50 -7.45
N TYR A 157 2.13 -11.67 -7.12
CA TYR A 157 2.59 -12.68 -8.09
C TYR A 157 1.55 -12.99 -9.17
N GLU A 158 0.34 -13.39 -8.79
CA GLU A 158 -0.71 -13.77 -9.74
C GLU A 158 -1.09 -12.62 -10.67
N HIS A 159 -1.16 -11.40 -10.13
CA HIS A 159 -1.44 -10.21 -10.92
C HIS A 159 -0.30 -9.92 -11.91
N ILE A 160 0.95 -10.05 -11.48
CA ILE A 160 2.13 -9.84 -12.33
C ILE A 160 2.13 -10.84 -13.49
N ILE A 161 1.99 -12.15 -13.20
CA ILE A 161 2.01 -13.21 -14.22
C ILE A 161 0.85 -13.08 -15.20
N LYS A 162 -0.33 -12.65 -14.74
CA LYS A 162 -1.48 -12.44 -15.63
C LYS A 162 -1.35 -11.23 -16.54
N ASN A 163 -0.67 -10.16 -16.09
CA ASN A 163 -0.73 -8.85 -16.74
C ASN A 163 0.58 -8.39 -17.39
N TYR A 164 1.71 -9.09 -17.22
CA TYR A 164 3.02 -8.61 -17.72
C TYR A 164 3.08 -8.39 -19.24
N LYS A 165 2.18 -9.00 -20.03
CA LYS A 165 2.21 -8.91 -21.50
C LYS A 165 1.74 -7.55 -22.05
N GLN A 166 1.45 -6.56 -21.22
CA GLN A 166 1.07 -5.22 -21.69
C GLN A 166 2.32 -4.33 -21.79
N LYS A 167 2.40 -3.49 -22.83
CA LYS A 167 3.59 -2.68 -23.20
C LYS A 167 4.22 -1.98 -22.00
N ASP A 168 3.42 -1.23 -21.24
CA ASP A 168 3.91 -0.43 -20.12
C ASP A 168 4.21 -1.28 -18.87
N THR A 169 3.45 -2.35 -18.66
CA THR A 169 3.60 -3.20 -17.46
C THR A 169 4.78 -4.17 -17.54
N CYS A 170 5.20 -4.60 -18.74
CA CYS A 170 6.24 -5.62 -18.88
C CYS A 170 7.57 -5.14 -18.27
N SER A 171 8.03 -3.96 -18.69
CA SER A 171 9.27 -3.37 -18.20
C SER A 171 9.19 -3.08 -16.70
N LEU A 172 8.06 -2.51 -16.24
CA LEU A 172 7.84 -2.21 -14.82
C LEU A 172 7.90 -3.46 -13.95
N TYR A 173 7.21 -4.54 -14.34
CA TYR A 173 7.22 -5.79 -13.58
C TYR A 173 8.58 -6.49 -13.65
N LYS A 174 9.25 -6.45 -14.79
CA LYS A 174 10.62 -6.97 -14.92
C LYS A 174 11.58 -6.24 -13.97
N GLN A 175 11.50 -4.91 -13.87
CA GLN A 175 12.30 -4.13 -12.93
C GLN A 175 11.96 -4.46 -11.47
N TYR A 176 10.67 -4.49 -11.13
CA TYR A 176 10.20 -4.87 -9.80
C TYR A 176 10.72 -6.23 -9.36
N VAL A 177 10.53 -7.27 -10.18
CA VAL A 177 10.98 -8.64 -9.88
C VAL A 177 12.51 -8.73 -9.85
N SER A 178 13.22 -8.01 -10.72
CA SER A 178 14.69 -7.95 -10.70
C SER A 178 15.22 -7.41 -9.39
N TYR A 179 14.55 -6.42 -8.80
CA TYR A 179 14.91 -5.90 -7.50
C TYR A 179 14.74 -6.94 -6.38
N ILE A 180 13.57 -7.60 -6.33
CA ILE A 180 13.29 -8.69 -5.38
C ILE A 180 14.36 -9.80 -5.50
N ASN A 181 14.76 -10.13 -6.72
CA ASN A 181 15.74 -11.17 -7.01
C ASN A 181 17.10 -10.94 -6.33
N LYS A 182 17.52 -9.67 -6.16
CA LYS A 182 18.84 -9.32 -5.58
C LYS A 182 19.04 -9.89 -4.17
N PHE A 183 17.96 -10.01 -3.39
CA PHE A 183 18.02 -10.48 -2.01
C PHE A 183 17.24 -11.78 -1.75
N TYR A 184 16.34 -12.19 -2.66
CA TYR A 184 15.50 -13.38 -2.53
C TYR A 184 16.26 -14.63 -2.10
N LYS A 185 17.40 -14.95 -2.75
CA LYS A 185 18.15 -16.18 -2.47
C LYS A 185 18.59 -16.30 -1.00
N SER A 186 18.98 -15.17 -0.39
CA SER A 186 19.39 -15.13 1.02
C SER A 186 18.22 -15.49 1.94
N TYR A 187 17.03 -14.96 1.64
CA TYR A 187 15.82 -15.22 2.42
C TYR A 187 15.21 -16.58 2.12
N LYS A 188 15.24 -17.09 0.89
CA LYS A 188 14.80 -18.44 0.56
C LYS A 188 15.58 -19.49 1.36
N HIS A 189 16.90 -19.37 1.42
CA HIS A 189 17.72 -20.27 2.24
C HIS A 189 17.33 -20.20 3.73
N LYS A 190 17.13 -18.97 4.26
CA LYS A 190 16.74 -18.77 5.66
C LYS A 190 15.33 -19.31 5.97
N CYS A 191 14.35 -19.06 5.10
CA CYS A 191 12.94 -19.33 5.37
C CYS A 191 12.48 -20.74 4.95
N CYS A 192 13.14 -21.37 3.97
CA CYS A 192 12.74 -22.66 3.39
C CYS A 192 13.68 -23.83 3.77
N GLY A 193 14.68 -23.58 4.62
CA GLY A 193 15.60 -24.63 5.08
C GLY A 193 14.95 -25.61 6.07
N TYR A 194 15.60 -26.76 6.31
CA TYR A 194 15.12 -27.88 7.16
C TYR A 194 14.76 -27.53 8.62
N ASN A 195 15.16 -26.35 9.10
CA ASN A 195 14.71 -25.77 10.37
C ASN A 195 13.92 -24.51 10.06
N GLU A 196 12.71 -24.66 9.50
CA GLU A 196 11.79 -23.59 9.05
C GLU A 196 12.14 -22.26 9.73
N GLY A 197 12.80 -21.36 8.98
CA GLY A 197 13.25 -20.11 9.57
C GLY A 197 12.07 -19.35 10.16
N ASN A 198 12.34 -18.53 11.18
CA ASN A 198 11.37 -17.70 11.91
C ASN A 198 10.52 -16.76 11.01
N CYS A 199 10.65 -16.83 9.68
CA CYS A 199 9.87 -16.08 8.70
C CYS A 199 8.37 -16.34 8.82
N TYR A 200 7.91 -17.58 9.09
CA TYR A 200 6.48 -17.92 9.24
C TYR A 200 5.78 -17.14 10.37
N PHE A 201 6.54 -16.75 11.40
CA PHE A 201 6.04 -15.87 12.45
C PHE A 201 5.67 -14.49 11.90
N PHE A 202 6.32 -14.00 10.85
CA PHE A 202 6.02 -12.72 10.21
C PHE A 202 5.09 -12.87 9.00
N PHE A 203 5.35 -13.82 8.12
CA PHE A 203 4.58 -14.04 6.89
C PHE A 203 4.81 -15.44 6.32
N ASP A 204 3.87 -15.91 5.50
CA ASP A 204 4.06 -17.16 4.76
C ASP A 204 5.03 -16.90 3.61
N PHE A 205 6.26 -17.41 3.74
CA PHE A 205 7.22 -17.37 2.66
C PHE A 205 6.87 -18.46 1.65
N GLU A 206 6.74 -18.08 0.37
CA GLU A 206 6.40 -19.01 -0.69
C GLU A 206 7.66 -19.70 -1.24
N CYS A 207 7.89 -20.95 -0.80
CA CYS A 207 9.11 -21.72 -1.10
C CYS A 207 9.11 -22.42 -2.47
N ASP A 208 7.94 -22.60 -3.08
CA ASP A 208 7.80 -23.21 -4.40
C ASP A 208 8.61 -22.42 -5.45
N ASP A 209 9.31 -23.13 -6.32
CA ASP A 209 10.17 -22.53 -7.33
C ASP A 209 9.43 -21.65 -8.34
N LYS A 210 8.11 -21.79 -8.50
CA LYS A 210 7.31 -20.88 -9.33
C LYS A 210 7.37 -19.43 -8.84
N TYR A 211 7.54 -19.22 -7.53
CA TYR A 211 7.70 -17.89 -6.93
C TYR A 211 9.16 -17.43 -6.87
N ASN A 212 10.12 -18.20 -7.41
CA ASN A 212 11.49 -17.74 -7.48
C ASN A 212 11.58 -16.58 -8.49
N PRO A 213 12.07 -15.38 -8.10
CA PRO A 213 12.18 -14.24 -9.01
C PRO A 213 13.01 -14.54 -10.26
N ASN A 214 14.03 -15.40 -10.20
CA ASN A 214 14.76 -15.81 -11.40
C ASN A 214 13.86 -16.55 -12.40
N ASN A 215 13.01 -17.45 -11.90
CA ASN A 215 12.06 -18.19 -12.74
C ASN A 215 10.99 -17.23 -13.29
N VAL A 216 10.48 -16.32 -12.47
CA VAL A 216 9.54 -15.29 -12.93
C VAL A 216 10.15 -14.38 -13.99
N LEU A 217 11.42 -13.97 -13.85
CA LEU A 217 12.13 -13.18 -14.86
C LEU A 217 12.31 -13.93 -16.18
N SER A 218 12.44 -15.26 -16.15
CA SER A 218 12.46 -16.07 -17.38
C SER A 218 11.10 -16.15 -18.08
N ILE A 219 10.00 -15.98 -17.31
CA ILE A 219 8.63 -15.97 -17.83
C ILE A 219 8.26 -14.59 -18.41
N ILE A 220 8.71 -13.51 -17.77
CA ILE A 220 8.42 -12.13 -18.21
C ILE A 220 9.29 -11.79 -19.44
N THR A 221 8.80 -12.18 -20.62
CA THR A 221 9.43 -11.84 -21.91
C THR A 221 8.79 -10.58 -22.51
N CYS A 222 9.57 -9.51 -22.68
CA CYS A 222 9.10 -8.23 -23.25
C CYS A 222 9.35 -8.10 -24.76
N ASN A 223 9.71 -9.20 -25.43
CA ASN A 223 10.21 -9.24 -26.81
C ASN A 223 9.23 -8.68 -27.86
N GLU A 224 7.93 -8.67 -27.56
CA GLU A 224 6.90 -8.09 -28.43
C GLU A 224 6.94 -6.56 -28.50
N PHE A 225 7.63 -5.90 -27.54
CA PHE A 225 7.73 -4.44 -27.45
C PHE A 225 9.13 -3.90 -27.78
N GLU A 226 10.14 -4.76 -27.78
CA GLU A 226 11.51 -4.38 -28.17
C GLU A 226 11.63 -4.12 -29.68
N LYS A 227 10.75 -4.71 -30.51
CA LYS A 227 10.68 -4.44 -31.96
C LYS A 227 10.11 -3.06 -32.32
N ASP A 228 9.29 -2.48 -31.46
CA ASP A 228 8.62 -1.20 -31.70
C ASP A 228 9.57 -0.01 -31.51
N ASN A 229 10.59 -0.16 -30.67
CA ASN A 229 11.63 0.85 -30.44
C ASN A 229 12.80 0.76 -31.44
N SER A 230 12.85 -0.28 -32.29
CA SER A 230 13.91 -0.46 -33.29
C SER A 230 13.65 0.26 -34.62
N LEU A 231 12.48 0.88 -34.81
CA LEU A 231 12.10 1.58 -36.04
C LEU A 231 12.45 3.09 -36.05
N GLN A 232 13.18 3.58 -35.04
CA GLN A 232 13.63 4.98 -34.96
C GLN A 232 15.15 5.14 -34.81
N ALA A 233 15.93 4.33 -35.54
CA ALA A 233 17.34 4.65 -35.79
C ALA A 233 17.48 5.08 -37.26
N PRO A 234 17.98 6.30 -37.57
CA PRO A 234 18.29 6.67 -38.94
C PRO A 234 19.44 5.79 -39.44
N GLU A 235 19.25 5.16 -40.60
CA GLU A 235 20.33 4.55 -41.36
C GLU A 235 21.46 5.57 -41.56
N ARG A 236 22.65 5.27 -41.04
CA ARG A 236 23.87 5.86 -41.58
C ARG A 236 24.26 5.04 -42.78
N GLU A 237 24.05 5.58 -43.97
CA GLU A 237 24.73 5.13 -45.17
C GLU A 237 26.24 5.23 -44.94
N GLN A 238 26.90 4.07 -44.99
CA GLN A 238 28.35 3.97 -45.17
C GLN A 238 28.60 4.03 -46.68
N LEU A 239 29.26 5.09 -47.15
CA LEU A 239 29.87 5.12 -48.48
C LEU A 239 31.39 4.95 -48.32
N SER A 240 31.88 3.85 -48.86
CA SER A 240 33.29 3.46 -48.91
C SER A 240 34.05 4.17 -50.05
N ASP A 241 35.26 4.61 -49.71
CA ASP A 241 36.52 4.66 -50.46
C ASP A 241 36.59 5.21 -51.90
N GLU A 242 37.46 6.20 -52.14
CA GLU A 242 38.77 5.95 -52.79
C GLU A 242 39.74 7.16 -52.78
N LEU A 243 41.03 6.82 -52.91
CA LEU A 243 42.28 7.57 -52.66
C LEU A 243 42.58 8.74 -53.62
N GLN A 244 43.37 9.73 -53.16
CA GLN A 244 44.79 9.94 -53.58
C GLN A 244 45.45 11.20 -52.98
N GLU A 245 46.50 10.94 -52.19
CA GLU A 245 47.85 11.53 -52.21
C GLU A 245 48.08 12.96 -52.73
N SER A 246 48.61 13.84 -51.88
CA SER A 246 49.97 14.43 -52.00
C SER A 246 50.17 15.55 -50.97
N GLY A 247 51.37 15.61 -50.39
CA GLY A 247 51.71 16.48 -49.27
C GLY A 247 51.95 17.94 -49.61
N VAL A 248 52.07 18.77 -48.56
CA VAL A 248 53.14 19.77 -48.32
C VAL A 248 52.85 20.49 -47.00
N LYS A 249 53.86 20.54 -46.12
CA LYS A 249 53.91 21.40 -44.93
C LYS A 249 54.00 22.87 -45.33
N LYS A 250 53.34 23.78 -44.59
CA LYS A 250 53.95 25.04 -44.11
C LYS A 250 53.15 25.71 -42.99
N ILE A 251 53.87 26.59 -42.30
CA ILE A 251 53.70 27.14 -40.96
C ILE A 251 53.29 28.63 -41.04
N SER A 252 52.58 29.10 -40.01
CA SER A 252 52.48 30.48 -39.47
C SER A 252 51.62 31.59 -40.13
N GLN A 253 50.75 32.14 -39.26
CA GLN A 253 50.46 33.55 -38.90
C GLN A 253 50.00 34.63 -39.91
N ASP A 254 48.90 35.28 -39.48
CA ASP A 254 48.63 36.73 -39.41
C ASP A 254 47.58 37.35 -40.36
N GLY A 255 46.80 38.30 -39.82
CA GLY A 255 46.15 39.37 -40.57
C GLY A 255 44.62 39.36 -40.68
N ASP A 256 43.98 40.30 -39.96
CA ASP A 256 42.57 40.68 -39.99
C ASP A 256 42.05 41.08 -41.40
N THR A 257 40.74 40.88 -41.66
CA THR A 257 39.83 41.88 -42.27
C THR A 257 38.38 41.39 -42.17
N GLU A 258 37.54 42.26 -41.62
CA GLU A 258 36.10 42.10 -41.41
C GLU A 258 35.31 41.79 -42.68
N SER A 259 34.31 40.91 -42.57
CA SER A 259 33.17 40.85 -43.47
C SER A 259 31.89 40.75 -42.64
N PHE A 260 31.11 41.82 -42.68
CA PHE A 260 29.77 41.90 -42.15
C PHE A 260 28.82 41.00 -42.94
N THR A 261 28.19 40.03 -42.30
CA THR A 261 26.78 39.70 -42.58
C THR A 261 26.07 39.39 -41.27
N SER A 262 25.11 40.25 -40.95
CA SER A 262 24.15 40.13 -39.87
C SER A 262 23.08 39.11 -40.22
N SER A 263 22.71 38.26 -39.25
CA SER A 263 21.34 37.79 -39.12
C SER A 263 21.00 37.50 -37.66
N PRO A 264 19.97 38.15 -37.09
CA PRO A 264 19.48 37.85 -35.76
C PRO A 264 18.67 36.55 -35.80
N ALA A 265 18.86 35.70 -34.80
CA ALA A 265 17.94 34.60 -34.52
C ALA A 265 16.56 35.20 -34.16
N HIS A 266 15.60 35.09 -35.09
CA HIS A 266 14.21 35.38 -34.81
C HIS A 266 13.65 34.31 -33.87
N THR A 267 13.61 34.57 -32.57
CA THR A 267 12.66 33.94 -31.66
C THR A 267 11.26 34.42 -32.04
N THR A 268 10.59 33.67 -32.91
CA THR A 268 9.16 33.78 -33.12
C THR A 268 8.45 33.30 -31.86
N MET A 269 8.05 34.24 -31.00
CA MET A 269 7.03 33.96 -29.99
C MET A 269 5.72 33.61 -30.73
N SER A 270 5.42 32.32 -30.83
CA SER A 270 4.11 31.84 -31.24
C SER A 270 3.06 32.34 -30.25
N ILE A 271 2.29 33.32 -30.69
CA ILE A 271 1.07 33.83 -30.05
C ILE A 271 0.00 32.72 -30.12
N ILE A 272 0.10 31.70 -29.27
CA ILE A 272 -0.98 30.71 -29.04
C ILE A 272 -1.19 30.42 -27.54
N PHE A 273 -0.34 30.94 -26.65
CA PHE A 273 -0.41 30.60 -25.22
C PHE A 273 -1.52 31.22 -24.33
N PRO A 274 -2.32 32.24 -24.72
CA PRO A 274 -3.41 32.70 -23.84
C PRO A 274 -4.67 31.83 -23.87
N LEU A 275 -4.97 31.13 -24.98
CA LEU A 275 -6.29 30.52 -25.17
C LEU A 275 -6.49 29.21 -24.39
N ILE A 276 -5.40 28.55 -23.98
CA ILE A 276 -5.47 27.27 -23.25
C ILE A 276 -5.32 27.49 -21.73
N ILE A 277 -4.58 28.53 -21.31
CA ILE A 277 -4.35 28.83 -19.88
C ILE A 277 -5.63 29.39 -19.22
N ILE A 278 -6.40 30.22 -19.93
CA ILE A 278 -7.64 30.81 -19.40
C ILE A 278 -8.71 29.74 -19.04
N PRO A 279 -9.06 28.77 -19.91
CA PRO A 279 -10.04 27.74 -19.56
C PRO A 279 -9.51 26.78 -18.48
N ILE A 280 -8.22 26.47 -18.45
CA ILE A 280 -7.63 25.61 -17.40
C ILE A 280 -7.69 26.29 -16.04
N THR A 281 -7.35 27.58 -15.95
CA THR A 281 -7.42 28.33 -14.70
C THR A 281 -8.86 28.48 -14.20
N LEU A 282 -9.83 28.77 -15.09
CA LEU A 282 -11.26 28.78 -14.74
C LEU A 282 -11.77 27.41 -14.29
N PHE A 283 -11.36 26.32 -14.94
CA PHE A 283 -11.72 24.97 -14.55
C PHE A 283 -11.19 24.61 -13.15
N LEU A 284 -9.93 24.95 -12.86
CA LEU A 284 -9.33 24.72 -11.55
C LEU A 284 -10.01 25.57 -10.47
N LEU A 285 -10.28 26.85 -10.74
CA LEU A 285 -11.01 27.72 -9.80
C LEU A 285 -12.43 27.20 -9.54
N ASN A 286 -13.17 26.74 -10.55
CA ASN A 286 -14.50 26.17 -10.36
C ASN A 286 -14.47 24.82 -9.61
N LYS A 287 -13.41 24.01 -9.79
CA LYS A 287 -13.24 22.73 -9.09
C LYS A 287 -12.84 22.91 -7.62
N PHE A 288 -12.15 24.00 -7.28
CA PHE A 288 -11.60 24.24 -5.94
C PHE A 288 -12.25 25.39 -5.15
N THR A 289 -13.23 26.10 -5.72
CA THR A 289 -14.04 27.09 -4.98
C THR A 289 -15.32 26.41 -4.46
N PRO A 290 -15.49 26.22 -3.13
CA PRO A 290 -16.63 25.50 -2.57
C PRO A 290 -17.85 26.43 -2.46
N ILE A 291 -18.44 26.83 -3.59
CA ILE A 291 -19.68 27.64 -3.58
C ILE A 291 -20.87 26.85 -4.17
N GLY A 292 -20.64 25.66 -4.72
CA GLY A 292 -21.69 24.78 -5.26
C GLY A 292 -22.46 23.92 -4.23
N HIS A 293 -22.19 24.03 -2.93
CA HIS A 293 -22.92 23.29 -1.88
C HIS A 293 -23.71 24.22 -0.92
N PHE A 294 -23.64 25.54 -1.09
CA PHE A 294 -24.28 26.50 -0.17
C PHE A 294 -25.64 27.03 -0.67
N LEU A 295 -26.15 26.56 -1.80
CA LEU A 295 -27.45 26.97 -2.36
C LEU A 295 -28.50 25.86 -2.36
N HIS A 296 -28.56 25.04 -1.30
CA HIS A 296 -29.75 24.24 -1.00
C HIS A 296 -30.18 24.21 0.47
N THR A 297 -29.69 25.14 1.30
CA THR A 297 -30.17 25.33 2.68
C THR A 297 -31.02 26.58 2.83
N LYS A 298 -32.02 26.78 1.97
CA LYS A 298 -33.18 27.65 2.23
C LYS A 298 -34.41 27.15 1.45
N LEU A 299 -35.01 26.06 1.92
CA LEU A 299 -36.41 25.75 1.65
C LEU A 299 -37.08 25.42 3.00
N PRO A 300 -38.12 26.16 3.42
CA PRO A 300 -38.73 25.98 4.73
C PRO A 300 -39.48 24.65 4.83
N ARG A 301 -39.24 23.96 5.95
CA ARG A 301 -40.03 22.83 6.46
C ARG A 301 -41.52 23.24 6.44
N LYS A 302 -42.35 22.51 5.69
CA LYS A 302 -43.80 22.54 5.87
C LYS A 302 -44.14 21.68 7.08
N ASP A 303 -44.65 22.33 8.11
CA ASP A 303 -45.31 21.70 9.26
C ASP A 303 -46.43 20.79 8.76
N LYS A 304 -46.43 19.53 9.20
CA LYS A 304 -47.61 18.68 9.20
C LYS A 304 -47.93 18.29 10.64
N LEU A 305 -49.06 18.84 11.06
CA LEU A 305 -49.89 18.57 12.22
C LEU A 305 -49.82 17.11 12.71
N PRO A 306 -49.73 16.85 14.03
CA PRO A 306 -49.92 15.50 14.57
C PRO A 306 -51.41 15.21 14.69
N TYR A 307 -51.88 14.15 14.02
CA TYR A 307 -53.22 13.61 14.24
C TYR A 307 -53.10 12.47 15.27
N SER A 308 -53.69 12.68 16.44
CA SER A 308 -53.90 11.67 17.47
C SER A 308 -55.00 10.71 17.03
N LEU A 309 -54.74 9.41 17.09
CA LEU A 309 -55.78 8.40 17.15
C LEU A 309 -55.67 7.72 18.50
N ASN A 310 -56.62 8.11 19.38
CA ASN A 310 -57.03 7.32 20.52
C ASN A 310 -57.58 5.99 20.00
N GLU A 311 -57.15 4.89 20.59
CA GLU A 311 -57.98 3.69 20.64
C GLU A 311 -58.03 3.25 22.10
N GLU A 312 -59.23 3.40 22.65
CA GLU A 312 -59.60 3.05 24.00
C GLU A 312 -59.67 1.52 24.18
N THR A 313 -59.32 1.14 25.40
CA THR A 313 -59.37 -0.15 26.07
C THR A 313 -60.75 -0.83 26.18
N MET A 314 -60.70 -2.17 26.22
CA MET A 314 -61.64 -3.16 26.79
C MET A 314 -62.98 -3.37 26.05
N GLN A 315 -63.49 -4.59 25.87
CA GLN A 315 -63.74 -5.61 26.89
C GLN A 315 -64.06 -7.00 26.29
N ASP A 316 -63.74 -8.03 27.07
CA ASP A 316 -64.03 -9.46 26.91
C ASP A 316 -65.52 -9.85 26.78
N LEU A 317 -65.76 -11.03 26.17
CA LEU A 317 -66.81 -12.05 26.44
C LEU A 317 -66.49 -13.27 25.53
N VAL A 318 -65.82 -14.35 25.94
CA VAL A 318 -66.09 -15.47 26.89
C VAL A 318 -67.06 -16.56 26.36
N THR A 319 -66.60 -17.83 26.53
CA THR A 319 -67.21 -19.18 26.38
C THR A 319 -67.12 -19.86 25.00
N ASN A 320 -66.73 -21.13 24.84
CA ASN A 320 -66.44 -22.21 25.80
C ASN A 320 -65.60 -23.36 25.21
N ASP A 321 -64.70 -23.90 26.05
CA ASP A 321 -64.33 -25.29 26.34
C ASP A 321 -64.05 -26.36 25.25
N SER A 322 -62.83 -26.94 25.34
CA SER A 322 -62.68 -28.35 25.75
C SER A 322 -61.35 -28.62 26.48
N ASN A 323 -61.47 -29.18 27.67
CA ASN A 323 -60.42 -29.59 28.62
C ASN A 323 -59.62 -30.84 28.17
N TYR A 324 -58.35 -30.96 28.58
CA TYR A 324 -57.79 -31.96 29.55
C TYR A 324 -56.23 -32.01 29.44
N VAL A 325 -55.48 -31.38 30.36
CA VAL A 325 -54.77 -31.90 31.56
C VAL A 325 -53.44 -32.63 31.29
N ASP A 326 -52.41 -32.02 31.89
CA ASP A 326 -51.01 -32.42 32.12
C ASP A 326 -50.81 -33.77 32.82
N ASN A 327 -49.61 -34.36 32.62
CA ASN A 327 -48.78 -34.85 33.74
C ASN A 327 -47.31 -35.10 33.35
N ASN A 328 -46.45 -34.20 33.83
CA ASN A 328 -45.16 -34.38 34.52
C ASN A 328 -44.29 -35.66 34.36
N SER A 329 -42.97 -35.38 34.30
CA SER A 329 -41.91 -35.88 35.20
C SER A 329 -40.95 -37.04 34.79
N ILE A 330 -39.67 -36.63 34.56
CA ILE A 330 -38.39 -37.14 35.13
C ILE A 330 -37.80 -38.48 34.59
N ASN A 331 -36.60 -38.40 33.99
CA ASN A 331 -35.35 -38.98 34.55
C ASN A 331 -34.10 -38.68 33.69
N ALA A 332 -33.07 -38.09 34.33
CA ALA A 332 -31.71 -37.99 33.82
C ALA A 332 -30.78 -38.78 34.76
N SER A 333 -30.11 -39.79 34.24
CA SER A 333 -29.19 -40.66 34.97
C SER A 333 -27.73 -40.19 34.82
N TYR A 334 -27.13 -39.74 35.92
CA TYR A 334 -25.69 -39.55 36.10
C TYR A 334 -25.06 -40.82 36.71
N ILE A 335 -23.89 -41.23 36.23
CA ILE A 335 -23.04 -42.28 36.82
C ILE A 335 -21.64 -41.69 37.07
N THR A 336 -21.17 -41.78 38.33
CA THR A 336 -19.77 -41.52 38.73
C THR A 336 -19.31 -42.55 39.76
N TYR A 337 -18.17 -43.19 39.41
CA TYR A 337 -17.08 -43.83 40.17
C TYR A 337 -17.28 -44.62 41.49
N HIS A 338 -16.59 -45.77 41.50
CA HIS A 338 -16.34 -46.67 42.64
C HIS A 338 -15.14 -46.23 43.52
N PRO A 339 -15.13 -46.58 44.82
CA PRO A 339 -14.06 -46.26 45.76
C PRO A 339 -13.10 -47.44 46.02
N LEU A 340 -11.91 -47.11 46.54
CA LEU A 340 -11.27 -47.80 47.66
C LEU A 340 -10.81 -46.76 48.68
#